data_AF-X1UR28-F1
#
_entry.id   AF-X1UR28-F1
#
_cell.length_a   1.000
_cell.length_b   1.000
_cell.length_c   1.000
_cell.angle_alpha   90.00
_cell.angle_beta   90.00
_cell.angle_gamma   90.00
#
_symmetry.space_group_name_H-M   'P 1'
#
loop_
_entity.id
_entity.type
_entity.pdbx_description
1 polymer ?
#
loop_
_entity_poly.entity_id
_entity_poly.type
_entity_poly.pdbx_seq_one_letter_code
_entity_poly.pdbx_strand_id
1 'polypeptide(L)'
;KEIIPAKDWSTSRDGGPRKLNIREPHHKKAATSKEKKTEEAKTPVSSAKANSNLRRILDGGEFAVTGELGPPKGADAEVIKKKALYFKDSVDAVNITDNQTAIVRMSSIAAGVILSQMDIEPVVQMVCRDRNRLAIQSDILGAAALGIRNVLCLSGDHQKFGNHPQAKNVYDLDAIGLIQVLKSMRDEKKFLSGDSLTVSPQLYIGAVENPYADPYEFRAIRLAKKIEAGCDFIQTQGVFNVKKFRDWMKIVRDSGLDGKVHILAGVIPIRANSA
;
A
#
# COMPACT_ATOMS: atom_id res chain seq x y z
N LYS A 1 38.43 29.98 4.15
CA LYS A 1 38.01 28.74 3.46
C LYS A 1 36.50 28.69 3.49
N GLU A 2 35.87 29.20 2.43
CA GLU A 2 34.42 29.37 2.33
C GLU A 2 33.69 28.03 2.27
N ILE A 3 32.54 27.99 2.94
CA ILE A 3 31.63 26.85 3.01
C ILE A 3 30.71 26.91 1.79
N ILE A 4 30.76 25.89 0.93
CA ILE A 4 29.85 25.73 -0.21
C ILE A 4 28.50 25.21 0.31
N PRO A 5 27.35 25.86 0.03
CA PRO A 5 26.05 25.40 0.50
C PRO A 5 25.52 24.20 -0.32
N ALA A 6 24.66 23.41 0.30
CA ALA A 6 24.07 22.21 -0.30
C ALA A 6 23.15 22.55 -1.48
N LYS A 7 23.30 21.81 -2.58
CA LYS A 7 22.54 21.97 -3.82
C LYS A 7 21.10 21.44 -3.64
N ASP A 8 20.12 22.33 -3.78
CA ASP A 8 18.70 22.00 -3.90
C ASP A 8 18.46 21.27 -5.24
N TRP A 9 17.87 20.07 -5.18
CA TRP A 9 17.66 19.18 -6.33
C TRP A 9 16.23 19.24 -6.87
N SER A 10 15.42 20.20 -6.42
CA SER A 10 14.00 20.34 -6.80
C SER A 10 13.75 21.13 -8.11
N THR A 11 14.78 21.55 -8.83
CA THR A 11 14.66 22.37 -10.05
C THR A 11 15.15 21.63 -11.30
N SER A 12 14.46 21.83 -12.44
CA SER A 12 15.07 21.53 -13.75
C SER A 12 16.26 22.48 -13.99
N ARG A 13 17.09 22.21 -15.01
CA ARG A 13 18.33 22.96 -15.33
C ARG A 13 18.15 24.49 -15.53
N ASP A 14 16.92 24.97 -15.49
CA ASP A 14 16.40 26.29 -15.82
C ASP A 14 15.51 26.90 -14.71
N GLY A 15 15.41 26.28 -13.53
CA GLY A 15 15.03 26.99 -12.30
C GLY A 15 13.56 27.45 -12.14
N GLY A 16 12.61 26.94 -12.93
CA GLY A 16 11.18 27.29 -12.80
C GLY A 16 10.29 26.14 -12.28
N PRO A 17 9.16 26.43 -11.58
CA PRO A 17 8.19 25.40 -11.21
C PRO A 17 7.51 24.81 -12.45
N ARG A 18 7.53 23.47 -12.59
CA ARG A 18 6.80 22.77 -13.65
C ARG A 18 5.30 22.87 -13.41
N LYS A 19 4.59 23.61 -14.26
CA LYS A 19 3.11 23.65 -14.27
C LYS A 19 2.56 22.32 -14.79
N LEU A 20 1.78 21.61 -13.96
CA LEU A 20 0.89 20.56 -14.44
C LEU A 20 -0.33 21.22 -15.10
N ASN A 21 -0.52 20.98 -16.40
CA ASN A 21 -1.74 21.37 -17.11
C ASN A 21 -2.84 20.33 -16.84
N ILE A 22 -3.76 20.65 -15.93
CA ILE A 22 -5.01 19.91 -15.76
C ILE A 22 -6.03 20.51 -16.73
N ARG A 23 -6.57 19.72 -17.66
CA ARG A 23 -7.65 20.15 -18.55
C ARG A 23 -8.98 20.13 -17.78
N GLU A 24 -9.73 21.23 -17.80
CA GLU A 24 -11.08 21.30 -17.24
C GLU A 24 -12.10 20.53 -18.11
N PRO A 25 -13.15 19.92 -17.51
CA PRO A 25 -14.19 19.23 -18.27
C PRO A 25 -15.26 20.18 -18.82
N HIS A 26 -15.64 19.97 -20.08
CA HIS A 26 -16.74 20.69 -20.73
C HIS A 26 -18.11 20.35 -20.14
N HIS A 27 -18.87 21.38 -19.75
CA HIS A 27 -20.29 21.29 -19.41
C HIS A 27 -21.13 20.89 -20.64
N LYS A 28 -21.89 19.80 -20.54
CA LYS A 28 -23.05 19.52 -21.41
C LYS A 28 -24.35 19.62 -20.61
N LYS A 29 -25.34 20.30 -21.20
CA LYS A 29 -26.67 20.56 -20.65
C LYS A 29 -27.49 19.27 -20.46
N ALA A 30 -28.29 19.25 -19.40
CA ALA A 30 -29.17 18.16 -19.01
C ALA A 30 -30.38 18.00 -19.94
N ALA A 31 -30.77 16.75 -20.19
CA ALA A 31 -32.07 16.36 -20.69
C ALA A 31 -32.69 15.37 -19.70
N THR A 32 -33.94 15.64 -19.31
CA THR A 32 -34.73 14.87 -18.36
C THR A 32 -35.26 13.58 -18.98
N SER A 33 -35.12 12.44 -18.29
CA SER A 33 -35.91 11.23 -18.58
C SER A 33 -36.12 10.37 -17.32
N LYS A 34 -37.24 9.65 -17.35
CA LYS A 34 -38.03 9.09 -16.25
C LYS A 34 -37.34 7.97 -15.47
N GLU A 35 -37.63 7.93 -14.17
CA GLU A 35 -37.18 6.91 -13.21
C GLU A 35 -37.70 5.50 -13.56
N LYS A 36 -36.76 4.55 -13.69
CA LYS A 36 -37.00 3.12 -13.52
C LYS A 36 -36.13 2.64 -12.37
N LYS A 37 -36.76 2.09 -11.33
CA LYS A 37 -36.07 1.36 -10.25
C LYS A 37 -35.27 0.22 -10.87
N THR A 38 -33.96 0.26 -10.69
CA THR A 38 -33.04 -0.79 -11.16
C THR A 38 -32.33 -1.31 -9.92
N GLU A 39 -32.40 -2.62 -9.69
CA GLU A 39 -31.58 -3.34 -8.71
C GLU A 39 -30.10 -2.94 -8.84
N GLU A 40 -29.44 -2.69 -7.72
CA GLU A 40 -28.01 -2.39 -7.66
C GLU A 40 -27.20 -3.59 -8.17
N ALA A 41 -26.82 -3.55 -9.44
CA ALA A 41 -25.84 -4.45 -10.01
C ALA A 41 -24.48 -4.18 -9.38
N LYS A 42 -23.93 -5.16 -8.66
CA LYS A 42 -22.52 -5.17 -8.21
C LYS A 42 -21.62 -4.88 -9.41
N THR A 43 -20.79 -3.84 -9.29
CA THR A 43 -19.81 -3.42 -10.30
C THR A 43 -18.96 -4.62 -10.75
N PRO A 44 -18.72 -4.81 -12.07
CA PRO A 44 -17.95 -5.95 -12.55
C PRO A 44 -16.54 -5.90 -11.98
N VAL A 45 -16.10 -7.02 -11.39
CA VAL A 45 -14.76 -7.17 -10.85
C VAL A 45 -13.77 -7.11 -12.02
N SER A 46 -12.95 -6.06 -12.07
CA SER A 46 -11.91 -5.86 -13.10
C SER A 46 -10.99 -7.09 -13.23
N SER A 47 -10.81 -7.57 -14.46
CA SER A 47 -9.95 -8.70 -14.82
C SER A 47 -8.46 -8.44 -14.67
N ALA A 48 -8.05 -7.21 -14.32
CA ALA A 48 -6.64 -6.81 -14.18
C ALA A 48 -6.04 -7.09 -12.78
N LYS A 49 -6.88 -7.39 -11.79
CA LYS A 49 -6.42 -7.65 -10.41
C LYS A 49 -5.87 -9.06 -10.26
N ALA A 50 -4.90 -9.24 -9.36
CA ALA A 50 -4.32 -10.55 -9.06
C ALA A 50 -5.35 -11.56 -8.57
N ASN A 51 -5.20 -12.83 -8.95
CA ASN A 51 -5.94 -13.93 -8.32
C ASN A 51 -5.19 -14.40 -7.07
N SER A 52 -5.40 -13.70 -5.95
CA SER A 52 -4.82 -14.02 -4.63
C SER A 52 -5.89 -14.52 -3.65
N ASN A 53 -5.50 -15.30 -2.66
CA ASN A 53 -6.39 -15.77 -1.60
C ASN A 53 -6.99 -14.60 -0.81
N LEU A 54 -6.18 -13.60 -0.46
CA LEU A 54 -6.66 -12.42 0.26
C LEU A 54 -7.77 -11.69 -0.50
N ARG A 55 -7.58 -11.49 -1.82
CA ARG A 55 -8.63 -10.90 -2.66
C ARG A 55 -9.87 -11.76 -2.68
N ARG A 56 -9.73 -13.08 -2.84
CA ARG A 56 -10.87 -14.01 -2.89
C ARG A 56 -11.72 -13.91 -1.62
N ILE A 57 -11.09 -13.95 -0.46
CA ILE A 57 -11.74 -13.84 0.85
C ILE A 57 -12.47 -12.49 0.97
N LEU A 58 -11.77 -11.38 0.69
CA LEU A 58 -12.34 -10.05 0.84
C LEU A 58 -13.47 -9.78 -0.16
N ASP A 59 -13.26 -10.05 -1.45
CA ASP A 59 -14.28 -9.88 -2.49
C ASP A 59 -15.47 -10.83 -2.28
N GLY A 60 -15.25 -11.99 -1.64
CA GLY A 60 -16.28 -12.94 -1.22
C GLY A 60 -17.12 -12.48 -0.03
N GLY A 61 -16.71 -11.42 0.67
CA GLY A 61 -17.37 -10.96 1.90
C GLY A 61 -17.10 -11.85 3.12
N GLU A 62 -16.09 -12.72 3.03
CA GLU A 62 -15.64 -13.55 4.14
C GLU A 62 -14.81 -12.72 5.14
N PHE A 63 -14.68 -13.21 6.38
CA PHE A 63 -13.90 -12.52 7.40
C PHE A 63 -12.40 -12.82 7.24
N ALA A 64 -11.66 -11.87 6.66
CA ALA A 64 -10.22 -12.02 6.45
C ALA A 64 -9.40 -11.87 7.74
N VAL A 65 -8.46 -12.78 7.96
CA VAL A 65 -7.45 -12.71 9.01
C VAL A 65 -6.07 -12.64 8.37
N THR A 66 -5.30 -11.59 8.69
CA THR A 66 -3.90 -11.48 8.22
C THR A 66 -2.93 -11.45 9.38
N GLY A 67 -1.80 -12.14 9.23
CA GLY A 67 -0.65 -12.04 10.14
C GLY A 67 0.32 -10.92 9.73
N GLU A 68 1.26 -10.58 10.61
CA GLU A 68 2.41 -9.73 10.25
C GLU A 68 3.71 -10.39 10.72
N LEU A 69 4.69 -10.44 9.82
CA LEU A 69 6.01 -11.04 10.04
C LEU A 69 7.10 -10.03 9.68
N GLY A 70 7.90 -9.67 10.68
CA GLY A 70 9.08 -8.84 10.50
C GLY A 70 10.32 -9.65 10.07
N PRO A 71 10.96 -9.34 8.92
CA PRO A 71 12.16 -10.05 8.48
C PRO A 71 13.35 -9.90 9.45
N PRO A 72 14.32 -10.83 9.46
CA PRO A 72 15.47 -10.78 10.38
C PRO A 72 16.47 -9.67 10.01
N LYS A 73 17.32 -9.30 10.99
CA LYS A 73 18.54 -8.52 10.76
C LYS A 73 19.69 -9.45 10.35
N GLY A 74 19.52 -10.15 9.24
CA GLY A 74 20.47 -11.15 8.76
C GLY A 74 19.96 -11.85 7.52
N ALA A 75 20.80 -12.70 6.93
CA ALA A 75 20.49 -13.42 5.69
C ALA A 75 19.96 -14.85 5.90
N ASP A 76 19.75 -15.27 7.15
CA ASP A 76 19.27 -16.63 7.46
C ASP A 76 17.77 -16.77 7.17
N ALA A 77 17.46 -17.53 6.13
CA ALA A 77 16.09 -17.85 5.72
C ALA A 77 15.34 -18.70 6.75
N GLU A 78 16.04 -19.48 7.59
CA GLU A 78 15.41 -20.34 8.59
C GLU A 78 14.65 -19.52 9.64
N VAL A 79 15.07 -18.28 9.91
CA VAL A 79 14.35 -17.37 10.80
C VAL A 79 12.97 -17.02 10.24
N ILE A 80 12.87 -16.82 8.92
CA ILE A 80 11.59 -16.59 8.25
C ILE A 80 10.75 -17.86 8.31
N LYS A 81 11.30 -19.00 7.90
CA LYS A 81 10.58 -20.28 7.86
C LYS A 81 9.98 -20.65 9.21
N LYS A 82 10.77 -20.58 10.28
CA LYS A 82 10.31 -20.84 11.65
C LYS A 82 9.15 -19.94 12.06
N LYS A 83 9.22 -18.64 11.74
CA LYS A 83 8.12 -17.70 12.04
C LYS A 83 6.89 -17.95 11.17
N ALA A 84 7.07 -18.32 9.92
CA ALA A 84 5.99 -18.58 8.97
C ALA A 84 5.08 -19.72 9.47
N LEU A 85 5.65 -20.73 10.15
CA LEU A 85 4.89 -21.84 10.73
C LEU A 85 3.83 -21.42 11.76
N TYR A 86 3.97 -20.27 12.44
CA TYR A 86 2.94 -19.77 13.36
C TYR A 86 1.67 -19.30 12.65
N PHE A 87 1.75 -19.05 11.34
CA PHE A 87 0.65 -18.51 10.54
C PHE A 87 -0.05 -19.58 9.71
N LYS A 88 0.60 -20.73 9.49
CA LYS A 88 0.08 -21.80 8.65
C LYS A 88 -1.31 -22.21 9.16
N ASP A 89 -2.24 -22.34 8.23
CA ASP A 89 -3.65 -22.72 8.47
C ASP A 89 -4.44 -21.78 9.41
N SER A 90 -3.87 -20.64 9.82
CA SER A 90 -4.47 -19.72 10.80
C SER A 90 -4.76 -18.32 10.23
N VAL A 91 -4.19 -17.98 9.08
CA VAL A 91 -4.37 -16.67 8.42
C VAL A 91 -4.52 -16.83 6.91
N ASP A 92 -5.20 -15.90 6.28
CA ASP A 92 -5.43 -15.86 4.83
C ASP A 92 -4.24 -15.30 4.05
N ALA A 93 -3.45 -14.44 4.69
CA ALA A 93 -2.21 -13.88 4.17
C ALA A 93 -1.32 -13.31 5.29
N VAL A 94 -0.03 -13.11 5.01
CA VAL A 94 0.95 -12.56 5.96
C VAL A 94 1.61 -11.31 5.41
N ASN A 95 1.45 -10.19 6.11
CA ASN A 95 2.19 -8.96 5.84
C ASN A 95 3.68 -9.17 6.13
N ILE A 96 4.53 -8.81 5.16
CA ILE A 96 5.98 -8.83 5.32
C ILE A 96 6.51 -7.42 5.37
N THR A 97 7.02 -7.01 6.53
CA THR A 97 7.45 -5.63 6.73
C THR A 97 8.73 -5.30 5.96
N ASP A 98 8.84 -4.06 5.49
CA ASP A 98 9.97 -3.57 4.71
C ASP A 98 10.74 -2.52 5.50
N ASN A 99 11.90 -2.91 6.02
CA ASN A 99 12.74 -2.07 6.90
C ASN A 99 11.93 -1.32 7.97
N GLN A 100 11.12 -2.06 8.73
CA GLN A 100 10.24 -1.49 9.77
C GLN A 100 11.02 -0.54 10.70
N THR A 101 10.45 0.64 10.94
CA THR A 101 11.09 1.72 11.73
C THR A 101 12.46 2.13 11.17
N ALA A 102 12.64 2.06 9.85
CA ALA A 102 13.88 2.37 9.14
C ALA A 102 15.11 1.55 9.59
N ILE A 103 14.88 0.34 10.09
CA ILE A 103 15.96 -0.57 10.47
C ILE A 103 16.19 -1.57 9.35
N VAL A 104 17.44 -1.63 8.85
CA VAL A 104 17.85 -2.58 7.80
C VAL A 104 17.54 -4.01 8.22
N ARG A 105 16.80 -4.72 7.36
CA ARG A 105 16.42 -6.13 7.50
C ARG A 105 16.52 -6.83 6.14
N MET A 106 16.36 -8.15 6.13
CA MET A 106 16.14 -8.90 4.89
C MET A 106 15.00 -8.25 4.09
N SER A 107 15.18 -8.16 2.77
CA SER A 107 14.19 -7.59 1.84
C SER A 107 12.81 -8.24 2.02
N SER A 108 11.76 -7.43 2.06
CA SER A 108 10.38 -7.90 2.17
C SER A 108 9.98 -8.80 1.00
N ILE A 109 10.50 -8.54 -0.20
CA ILE A 109 10.29 -9.38 -1.39
C ILE A 109 10.92 -10.76 -1.19
N ALA A 110 12.20 -10.81 -0.76
CA ALA A 110 12.89 -12.07 -0.55
C ALA A 110 12.21 -12.92 0.54
N ALA A 111 11.82 -12.30 1.66
CA ALA A 111 11.05 -12.97 2.70
C ALA A 111 9.67 -13.43 2.20
N GLY A 112 8.98 -12.63 1.37
CA GLY A 112 7.71 -13.01 0.75
C GLY A 112 7.83 -14.21 -0.20
N VAL A 113 8.91 -14.30 -0.97
CA VAL A 113 9.18 -15.47 -1.82
C VAL A 113 9.42 -16.72 -0.99
N ILE A 114 10.15 -16.62 0.12
CA ILE A 114 10.34 -17.74 1.06
C ILE A 114 8.99 -18.21 1.62
N LEU A 115 8.09 -17.28 1.98
CA LEU A 115 6.73 -17.63 2.42
C LEU A 115 5.93 -18.33 1.32
N SER A 116 6.02 -17.83 0.09
CA SER A 116 5.32 -18.41 -1.05
C SER A 116 5.77 -19.84 -1.32
N GLN A 117 7.06 -20.16 -1.13
CA GLN A 117 7.60 -21.52 -1.21
C GLN A 117 7.10 -22.46 -0.10
N MET A 118 6.48 -21.91 0.95
CA MET A 118 5.86 -22.65 2.05
C MET A 118 4.33 -22.68 1.93
N ASP A 119 3.78 -22.29 0.77
CA ASP A 119 2.35 -22.16 0.51
C ASP A 119 1.63 -21.17 1.43
N ILE A 120 2.36 -20.14 1.90
CA ILE A 120 1.80 -19.05 2.72
C ILE A 120 1.78 -17.78 1.87
N GLU A 121 0.59 -17.23 1.66
CA GLU A 121 0.44 -16.06 0.79
C GLU A 121 1.00 -14.77 1.44
N PRO A 122 2.00 -14.11 0.83
CA PRO A 122 2.56 -12.88 1.37
C PRO A 122 1.78 -11.64 0.90
N VAL A 123 1.76 -10.62 1.76
CA VAL A 123 1.49 -9.24 1.41
C VAL A 123 2.78 -8.45 1.61
N VAL A 124 3.48 -8.16 0.51
CA VAL A 124 4.78 -7.51 0.57
C VAL A 124 4.59 -6.02 0.81
N GLN A 125 5.13 -5.50 1.91
CA GLN A 125 5.20 -4.06 2.13
C GLN A 125 6.25 -3.45 1.20
N MET A 126 5.91 -2.31 0.60
CA MET A 126 6.81 -1.51 -0.22
C MET A 126 6.85 -0.09 0.34
N VAL A 127 8.03 0.32 0.81
CA VAL A 127 8.25 1.62 1.44
C VAL A 127 8.96 2.60 0.50
N CYS A 128 8.39 3.82 0.35
CA CYS A 128 8.94 4.87 -0.51
C CYS A 128 10.14 5.61 0.08
N ARG A 129 10.32 5.64 1.40
CA ARG A 129 11.45 6.29 2.07
C ARG A 129 12.81 5.87 1.51
N ASP A 130 12.96 4.57 1.22
CA ASP A 130 14.25 3.95 0.92
C ASP A 130 14.52 3.83 -0.60
N ARG A 131 13.53 4.09 -1.46
CA ARG A 131 13.57 3.79 -2.90
C ARG A 131 13.00 4.91 -3.75
N ASN A 132 13.59 5.13 -4.93
CA ASN A 132 13.05 6.03 -5.94
C ASN A 132 12.08 5.30 -6.89
N ARG A 133 11.41 6.03 -7.77
CA ARG A 133 10.47 5.47 -8.74
C ARG A 133 11.05 4.39 -9.65
N LEU A 134 12.35 4.42 -9.95
CA LEU A 134 12.99 3.40 -10.78
C LEU A 134 13.11 2.09 -9.99
N ALA A 135 13.69 2.16 -8.79
CA ALA A 135 13.84 1.02 -7.89
C ALA A 135 12.50 0.39 -7.55
N ILE A 136 11.49 1.19 -7.22
CA ILE A 136 10.12 0.72 -6.93
C ILE A 136 9.54 -0.08 -8.10
N GLN A 137 9.55 0.50 -9.32
CA GLN A 137 8.95 -0.17 -10.47
C GLN A 137 9.69 -1.47 -10.81
N SER A 138 11.03 -1.46 -10.74
CA SER A 138 11.86 -2.65 -10.94
C SER A 138 11.58 -3.74 -9.91
N ASP A 139 11.53 -3.37 -8.62
CA ASP A 139 11.26 -4.28 -7.51
C ASP A 139 9.88 -4.93 -7.64
N ILE A 140 8.86 -4.16 -8.04
CA ILE A 140 7.50 -4.65 -8.22
C ILE A 140 7.38 -5.62 -9.40
N LEU A 141 8.06 -5.34 -10.52
CA LEU A 141 8.11 -6.27 -11.64
C LEU A 141 8.79 -7.59 -11.23
N GLY A 142 9.91 -7.51 -10.49
CA GLY A 142 10.59 -8.68 -9.95
C GLY A 142 9.72 -9.48 -8.99
N ALA A 143 9.06 -8.81 -8.04
CA ALA A 143 8.14 -9.44 -7.10
C ALA A 143 6.99 -10.16 -7.81
N ALA A 144 6.34 -9.50 -8.78
CA ALA A 144 5.26 -10.09 -9.57
C ALA A 144 5.73 -11.30 -10.39
N ALA A 145 6.90 -11.22 -11.01
CA ALA A 145 7.50 -12.33 -11.75
C ALA A 145 7.82 -13.54 -10.86
N LEU A 146 8.13 -13.31 -9.58
CA LEU A 146 8.34 -14.34 -8.55
C LEU A 146 7.02 -14.83 -7.93
N GLY A 147 5.87 -14.39 -8.44
CA GLY A 147 4.56 -14.86 -8.01
C GLY A 147 3.94 -14.08 -6.84
N ILE A 148 4.53 -12.96 -6.40
CA ILE A 148 3.93 -12.08 -5.40
C ILE A 148 2.72 -11.37 -6.00
N ARG A 149 1.57 -11.50 -5.33
CA ARG A 149 0.29 -10.98 -5.81
C ARG A 149 -0.26 -9.83 -4.99
N ASN A 150 0.13 -9.71 -3.71
CA ASN A 150 -0.36 -8.67 -2.82
C ASN A 150 0.77 -7.73 -2.42
N VAL A 151 0.55 -6.42 -2.56
CA VAL A 151 1.51 -5.38 -2.19
C VAL A 151 0.82 -4.38 -1.28
N LEU A 152 1.48 -3.94 -0.22
CA LEU A 152 1.00 -2.89 0.68
C LEU A 152 1.88 -1.64 0.51
N CYS A 153 1.29 -0.53 0.10
CA CYS A 153 2.00 0.71 -0.22
C CYS A 153 2.15 1.62 1.02
N LEU A 154 3.39 2.02 1.34
CA LEU A 154 3.69 2.89 2.49
C LEU A 154 4.69 3.99 2.13
N SER A 155 4.52 5.17 2.73
CA SER A 155 5.57 6.21 2.69
C SER A 155 6.78 5.81 3.54
N GLY A 156 6.54 5.21 4.72
CA GLY A 156 7.57 4.79 5.68
C GLY A 156 7.95 5.85 6.71
N ASP A 157 8.31 5.39 7.92
CA ASP A 157 8.77 6.23 9.02
C ASP A 157 10.10 6.90 8.71
N HIS A 158 10.28 8.16 9.11
CA HIS A 158 11.51 8.92 8.85
C HIS A 158 12.79 8.14 9.22
N GLN A 159 13.81 8.15 8.36
CA GLN A 159 15.01 7.30 8.50
C GLN A 159 15.80 7.53 9.80
N LYS A 160 15.68 8.73 10.39
CA LYS A 160 16.24 9.06 11.72
C LYS A 160 15.80 8.12 12.84
N PHE A 161 14.66 7.45 12.72
CA PHE A 161 14.22 6.48 13.73
C PHE A 161 14.95 5.13 13.65
N GLY A 162 15.68 4.91 12.57
CA GLY A 162 16.33 3.65 12.26
C GLY A 162 17.80 3.56 12.66
N ASN A 163 18.46 2.51 12.18
CA ASN A 163 19.88 2.26 12.45
C ASN A 163 20.83 2.98 11.47
N HIS A 164 20.30 3.72 10.50
CA HIS A 164 21.09 4.52 9.55
C HIS A 164 20.53 5.95 9.44
N PRO A 165 20.59 6.76 10.51
CA PRO A 165 19.97 8.09 10.53
C PRO A 165 20.59 9.08 9.52
N GLN A 166 21.80 8.80 9.03
CA GLN A 166 22.50 9.60 8.03
C GLN A 166 22.18 9.18 6.59
N ALA A 167 21.39 8.13 6.38
CA ALA A 167 20.96 7.72 5.05
C ALA A 167 20.13 8.83 4.38
N LYS A 168 20.21 8.91 3.05
CA LYS A 168 19.38 9.85 2.29
C LYS A 168 17.92 9.44 2.37
N ASN A 169 17.06 10.42 2.66
CA ASN A 169 15.64 10.31 2.49
C ASN A 169 15.30 10.35 1.00
N VAL A 170 14.77 9.26 0.44
CA VAL A 170 14.43 9.24 -0.98
C VAL A 170 13.08 9.91 -1.21
N TYR A 171 11.98 9.35 -0.68
CA TYR A 171 10.61 9.90 -0.76
C TYR A 171 10.26 10.51 -2.14
N ASP A 172 10.77 9.90 -3.21
CA ASP A 172 10.50 10.32 -4.60
C ASP A 172 9.00 10.18 -4.93
N LEU A 173 8.34 9.26 -4.23
CA LEU A 173 6.89 9.10 -4.17
C LEU A 173 6.46 9.05 -2.70
N ASP A 174 5.19 9.35 -2.44
CA ASP A 174 4.52 8.96 -1.20
C ASP A 174 3.64 7.72 -1.43
N ALA A 175 2.91 7.27 -0.40
CA ALA A 175 2.04 6.11 -0.53
C ALA A 175 0.95 6.28 -1.60
N ILE A 176 0.42 7.50 -1.81
CA ILE A 176 -0.64 7.76 -2.80
C ILE A 176 -0.05 7.69 -4.21
N GLY A 177 1.09 8.34 -4.43
CA GLY A 177 1.82 8.28 -5.71
C GLY A 177 2.26 6.84 -6.04
N LEU A 178 2.68 6.07 -5.04
CA LEU A 178 3.00 4.65 -5.22
C LEU A 178 1.77 3.85 -5.69
N ILE A 179 0.61 4.02 -5.04
CA ILE A 179 -0.64 3.36 -5.46
C ILE A 179 -0.96 3.69 -6.93
N GLN A 180 -0.87 4.96 -7.32
CA GLN A 180 -1.14 5.39 -8.70
C GLN A 180 -0.18 4.72 -9.70
N VAL A 181 1.12 4.67 -9.39
CA VAL A 181 2.10 3.99 -10.24
C VAL A 181 1.76 2.52 -10.40
N LEU A 182 1.51 1.80 -9.30
CA LEU A 182 1.22 0.37 -9.37
C LEU A 182 -0.10 0.10 -10.10
N LYS A 183 -1.10 0.97 -9.91
CA LYS A 183 -2.39 0.90 -10.60
C LYS A 183 -2.23 1.08 -12.11
N SER A 184 -1.47 2.07 -12.57
CA SER A 184 -1.22 2.27 -14.01
C SER A 184 -0.36 1.15 -14.60
N MET A 185 0.63 0.62 -13.87
CA MET A 185 1.39 -0.55 -14.32
C MET A 185 0.49 -1.78 -14.51
N ARG A 186 -0.42 -2.03 -13.55
CA ARG A 186 -1.33 -3.18 -13.58
C ARG A 186 -2.41 -3.05 -14.66
N ASP A 187 -3.10 -1.92 -14.70
CA ASP A 187 -4.33 -1.75 -15.48
C ASP A 187 -4.08 -1.14 -16.86
N GLU A 188 -3.12 -0.22 -16.98
CA GLU A 188 -2.82 0.47 -18.24
C GLU A 188 -1.59 -0.11 -18.95
N LYS A 189 -0.88 -1.05 -18.32
CA LYS A 189 0.37 -1.63 -18.81
C LYS A 189 1.42 -0.56 -19.14
N LYS A 190 1.57 0.44 -18.26
CA LYS A 190 2.53 1.52 -18.46
C LYS A 190 3.44 1.71 -17.26
N PHE A 191 4.71 1.99 -17.54
CA PHE A 191 5.61 2.60 -16.58
C PHE A 191 5.17 4.04 -16.27
N LEU A 192 5.68 4.59 -15.17
CA LEU A 192 5.49 6.00 -14.82
C LEU A 192 6.06 6.97 -15.88
N SER A 193 7.04 6.53 -16.68
CA SER A 193 7.54 7.32 -17.83
C SER A 193 6.50 7.47 -18.95
N GLY A 194 5.46 6.62 -18.96
CA GLY A 194 4.50 6.49 -20.05
C GLY A 194 4.84 5.35 -21.04
N ASP A 195 6.02 4.76 -20.93
CA ASP A 195 6.44 3.63 -21.76
C ASP A 195 5.58 2.39 -21.48
N SER A 196 5.38 1.55 -22.49
CA SER A 196 4.55 0.36 -22.38
C SER A 196 5.29 -0.81 -21.70
N LEU A 197 4.56 -1.56 -20.88
CA LEU A 197 4.98 -2.83 -20.31
C LEU A 197 4.62 -3.98 -21.26
N THR A 198 5.56 -4.90 -21.49
CA THR A 198 5.30 -6.12 -22.25
C THR A 198 4.30 -7.02 -21.54
N VAL A 199 4.42 -7.13 -20.22
CA VAL A 199 3.51 -7.88 -19.33
C VAL A 199 3.20 -7.00 -18.11
N SER A 200 1.93 -6.85 -17.76
CA SER A 200 1.55 -6.14 -16.54
C SER A 200 1.67 -7.01 -15.30
N PRO A 201 2.14 -6.46 -14.16
CA PRO A 201 2.14 -7.17 -12.90
C PRO A 201 0.69 -7.34 -12.42
N GLN A 202 0.29 -8.57 -12.13
CA GLN A 202 -1.03 -8.88 -11.60
C GLN A 202 -1.01 -8.68 -10.09
N LEU A 203 -1.45 -7.51 -9.63
CA LEU A 203 -1.35 -7.09 -8.22
C LEU A 203 -2.71 -6.84 -7.58
N TYR A 204 -2.81 -7.09 -6.29
CA TYR A 204 -3.82 -6.59 -5.38
C TYR A 204 -3.16 -5.54 -4.48
N ILE A 205 -3.57 -4.28 -4.65
CA ILE A 205 -2.84 -3.12 -4.16
C ILE A 205 -3.48 -2.64 -2.86
N GLY A 206 -2.78 -2.80 -1.76
CA GLY A 206 -3.19 -2.32 -0.45
C GLY A 206 -2.52 -1.00 -0.08
N ALA A 207 -3.08 -0.32 0.92
CA ALA A 207 -2.41 0.77 1.59
C ALA A 207 -2.69 0.78 3.10
N VAL A 208 -1.83 1.45 3.86
CA VAL A 208 -2.01 1.58 5.30
C VAL A 208 -2.75 2.87 5.64
N GLU A 209 -3.71 2.84 6.57
CA GLU A 209 -4.31 4.04 7.15
C GLU A 209 -4.10 4.11 8.66
N ASN A 210 -3.80 5.30 9.18
CA ASN A 210 -3.84 5.53 10.62
C ASN A 210 -5.13 6.31 10.93
N PRO A 211 -6.17 5.66 11.49
CA PRO A 211 -7.46 6.29 11.70
C PRO A 211 -7.46 7.32 12.82
N TYR A 212 -6.42 7.35 13.67
CA TYR A 212 -6.33 8.23 14.84
C TYR A 212 -5.11 9.16 14.83
N ALA A 213 -4.34 9.21 13.73
CA ALA A 213 -3.28 10.20 13.59
C ALA A 213 -3.85 11.61 13.53
N ASP A 214 -3.08 12.59 13.99
CA ASP A 214 -3.37 13.98 13.76
C ASP A 214 -2.94 14.41 12.34
N PRO A 215 -3.66 15.36 11.72
CA PRO A 215 -4.97 15.87 12.13
C PRO A 215 -6.12 14.88 11.82
N TYR A 216 -6.92 14.56 12.83
CA TYR A 216 -7.91 13.47 12.83
C TYR A 216 -9.03 13.63 11.78
N GLU A 217 -9.49 14.86 11.58
CA GLU A 217 -10.54 15.23 10.63
C GLU A 217 -10.16 14.93 9.18
N PHE A 218 -8.86 14.89 8.86
CA PHE A 218 -8.37 14.59 7.51
C PHE A 218 -8.17 13.08 7.27
N ARG A 219 -8.45 12.22 8.26
CA ARG A 219 -8.13 10.79 8.12
C ARG A 219 -9.04 10.06 7.14
N ALA A 220 -10.34 10.35 7.16
CA ALA A 220 -11.27 9.87 6.14
C ALA A 220 -10.97 10.48 4.75
N ILE A 221 -10.56 11.75 4.68
CA ILE A 221 -10.19 12.42 3.42
C ILE A 221 -8.98 11.75 2.77
N ARG A 222 -7.94 11.43 3.55
CA ARG A 222 -6.76 10.71 3.01
C ARG A 222 -7.11 9.29 2.58
N LEU A 223 -8.02 8.61 3.30
CA LEU A 223 -8.56 7.33 2.85
C LEU A 223 -9.20 7.48 1.47
N ALA A 224 -10.08 8.47 1.30
CA ALA A 224 -10.71 8.75 0.00
C ALA A 224 -9.68 8.98 -1.11
N LYS A 225 -8.61 9.72 -0.84
CA LYS A 225 -7.51 9.93 -1.81
C LYS A 225 -6.78 8.64 -2.20
N LYS A 226 -6.64 7.68 -1.28
CA LYS A 226 -6.03 6.36 -1.58
C LYS A 226 -6.96 5.49 -2.43
N ILE A 227 -8.25 5.54 -2.14
CA ILE A 227 -9.28 4.85 -2.93
C ILE A 227 -9.28 5.42 -4.35
N GLU A 228 -9.28 6.74 -4.50
CA GLU A 228 -9.22 7.42 -5.80
C GLU A 228 -7.94 7.08 -6.57
N ALA A 229 -6.80 6.96 -5.87
CA ALA A 229 -5.54 6.50 -6.46
C ALA A 229 -5.59 5.05 -6.96
N GLY A 230 -6.55 4.24 -6.48
CA GLY A 230 -6.79 2.89 -6.97
C GLY A 230 -6.34 1.76 -6.03
N CYS A 231 -6.30 1.98 -4.71
CA CYS A 231 -6.09 0.89 -3.76
C CYS A 231 -7.33 -0.02 -3.68
N ASP A 232 -7.10 -1.32 -3.52
CA ASP A 232 -8.12 -2.35 -3.44
C ASP A 232 -8.50 -2.71 -2.00
N PHE A 233 -7.57 -2.57 -1.06
CA PHE A 233 -7.80 -2.80 0.37
C PHE A 233 -6.97 -1.85 1.24
N ILE A 234 -7.39 -1.71 2.49
CA ILE A 234 -6.74 -0.90 3.51
C ILE A 234 -6.48 -1.76 4.74
N GLN A 235 -5.29 -1.64 5.31
CA GLN A 235 -5.00 -2.13 6.65
C GLN A 235 -4.76 -0.94 7.59
N THR A 236 -5.43 -0.92 8.73
CA THR A 236 -5.21 0.17 9.68
C THR A 236 -4.00 -0.09 10.57
N GLN A 237 -3.42 0.99 11.09
CA GLN A 237 -2.56 0.89 12.28
C GLN A 237 -3.36 0.31 13.48
N GLY A 238 -2.64 -0.16 14.50
CA GLY A 238 -3.19 -0.89 15.65
C GLY A 238 -4.30 -0.12 16.39
N VAL A 239 -5.50 -0.67 16.40
CA VAL A 239 -6.67 -0.06 17.03
C VAL A 239 -6.65 -0.28 18.54
N PHE A 240 -6.12 0.69 19.29
CA PHE A 240 -6.20 0.70 20.76
C PHE A 240 -7.39 1.52 21.29
N ASN A 241 -7.83 2.53 20.53
CA ASN A 241 -8.99 3.35 20.90
C ASN A 241 -10.19 2.98 20.02
N VAL A 242 -10.96 2.00 20.48
CA VAL A 242 -12.15 1.47 19.77
C VAL A 242 -13.20 2.55 19.53
N LYS A 243 -13.36 3.49 20.47
CA LYS A 243 -14.32 4.60 20.31
C LYS A 243 -13.92 5.51 19.15
N LYS A 244 -12.68 6.00 19.12
CA LYS A 244 -12.18 6.84 18.00
C LYS A 244 -12.24 6.08 16.68
N PHE A 245 -11.90 4.79 16.66
CA PHE A 245 -12.02 3.98 15.45
C PHE A 245 -13.47 3.87 14.96
N ARG A 246 -14.43 3.69 15.87
CA ARG A 246 -15.87 3.67 15.55
C ARG A 246 -16.33 5.01 14.98
N ASP A 247 -15.92 6.11 15.60
CA ASP A 247 -16.24 7.48 15.16
C ASP A 247 -15.66 7.74 13.74
N TRP A 248 -14.42 7.31 13.48
CA TRP A 248 -13.80 7.38 12.16
C TRP A 248 -14.55 6.53 11.13
N MET A 249 -14.87 5.28 11.46
CA MET A 249 -15.65 4.39 10.57
C MET A 249 -17.06 4.93 10.30
N LYS A 250 -17.65 5.73 11.20
CA LYS A 250 -18.91 6.43 10.91
C LYS A 250 -18.71 7.43 9.77
N ILE A 251 -17.66 8.24 9.80
CA ILE A 251 -17.33 9.21 8.73
C ILE A 251 -17.09 8.47 7.41
N VAL A 252 -16.36 7.34 7.45
CA VAL A 252 -16.10 6.48 6.28
C VAL A 252 -17.40 5.99 5.65
N ARG A 253 -18.34 5.49 6.47
CA ARG A 253 -19.67 5.01 6.04
C ARG A 253 -20.57 6.13 5.52
N ASP A 254 -20.66 7.24 6.26
CA ASP A 254 -21.46 8.40 5.86
C ASP A 254 -20.98 8.97 4.51
N SER A 255 -19.70 8.78 4.17
CA SER A 255 -19.08 9.17 2.90
C SER A 255 -19.13 8.08 1.81
N GLY A 256 -19.71 6.92 2.11
CA GLY A 256 -19.80 5.78 1.19
C GLY A 256 -18.46 5.19 0.74
N LEU A 257 -17.41 5.33 1.57
CA LEU A 257 -16.07 4.85 1.23
C LEU A 257 -15.89 3.35 1.53
N ASP A 258 -16.60 2.81 2.51
CA ASP A 258 -16.60 1.39 2.89
C ASP A 258 -17.20 0.48 1.81
N GLY A 259 -18.08 1.01 0.95
CA GLY A 259 -18.55 0.30 -0.25
C GLY A 259 -17.56 0.31 -1.42
N LYS A 260 -16.45 1.05 -1.33
CA LYS A 260 -15.47 1.23 -2.42
C LYS A 260 -14.15 0.50 -2.17
N VAL A 261 -13.88 0.11 -0.93
CA VAL A 261 -12.62 -0.52 -0.53
C VAL A 261 -12.83 -1.43 0.68
N HIS A 262 -12.06 -2.50 0.76
CA HIS A 262 -12.03 -3.35 1.96
C HIS A 262 -11.17 -2.70 3.05
N ILE A 263 -11.61 -2.74 4.31
CA ILE A 263 -10.88 -2.15 5.44
C ILE A 263 -10.67 -3.22 6.51
N LEU A 264 -9.41 -3.58 6.75
CA LEU A 264 -8.99 -4.51 7.79
C LEU A 264 -8.47 -3.72 9.00
N ALA A 265 -9.10 -3.92 10.15
CA ALA A 265 -8.68 -3.29 11.39
C ALA A 265 -7.43 -3.99 11.96
N GLY A 266 -6.36 -3.24 12.17
CA GLY A 266 -5.14 -3.75 12.80
C GLY A 266 -5.35 -4.02 14.30
N VAL A 267 -4.99 -5.22 14.76
CA VAL A 267 -5.00 -5.60 16.17
C VAL A 267 -3.60 -5.96 16.59
N ILE A 268 -3.10 -5.33 17.66
CA ILE A 268 -1.77 -5.61 18.21
C ILE A 268 -1.97 -6.14 19.64
N PRO A 269 -1.77 -7.45 19.88
CA PRO A 269 -1.81 -8.00 21.23
C PRO A 269 -0.73 -7.34 22.09
N ILE A 270 -1.13 -6.79 23.24
CA ILE A 270 -0.18 -6.26 24.21
C ILE A 270 0.45 -7.46 24.92
N ARG A 271 1.77 -7.62 24.76
CA ARG A 271 2.51 -8.62 25.53
C ARG A 271 2.54 -8.16 26.99
N ALA A 272 2.03 -8.98 27.90
CA ALA A 272 2.25 -8.77 29.33
C ALA A 272 3.76 -8.85 29.60
N ASN A 273 4.32 -7.87 30.33
CA ASN A 273 5.66 -8.02 30.86
C ASN A 273 5.63 -9.21 31.82
N SER A 274 6.37 -10.26 31.50
CA SER A 274 6.80 -11.23 32.51
C SER A 274 7.66 -10.44 33.49
N ALA A 275 7.08 -10.15 34.67
CA ALA A 275 7.76 -9.56 35.81
C ALA A 275 8.86 -10.49 36.32
#